data_AF-A0A932BKF6-F1
#
_entry.id   AF-A0A932BKF6-F1
#
_cell.length_a   1.000
_cell.length_b   1.000
_cell.length_c   1.000
_cell.angle_alpha   90.00
_cell.angle_beta   90.00
_cell.angle_gamma   90.00
#
_symmetry.space_group_name_H-M   'P 1'
#
loop_
_entity.id
_entity.type
_entity.pdbx_description
1 polymer ?
#
loop_
_entity_poly.entity_id
_entity_poly.type
_entity_poly.pdbx_seq_one_letter_code
_entity_poly.pdbx_strand_id
1 'polypeptide(L)'
;MHLARKNLGQPYELYLLGEMPFETYDPQPLYCLGKSDCLVFTEHIYAMALSRDWSGFMRLLQRIRYRDGRIGVATRNHYTEADWNPSNRWLVRDITAELAGGRAVRFDEKIDRAKFLLGRYGLKTALPVEDHHDSFIPVAEIARALPHLRDGDFVNVVRTAVGPDSPQAGIFGGSAWVGHTGLIAHGPDGAVHLIHSAEPAVREEPLAEFIARSVAAGRAPGAKQRLVGFKFLRLQDDPLANLRQLDGDQAPRVTLPDGKAAGF
;
A
#
# COMPACT_ATOMS: atom_id res chain seq x y z
N MET A 1 -1.49 -0.67 -16.95
CA MET A 1 -0.03 -0.49 -16.73
C MET A 1 0.64 0.65 -17.51
N HIS A 2 0.02 1.24 -18.53
CA HIS A 2 0.61 2.36 -19.31
C HIS A 2 1.17 3.52 -18.47
N LEU A 3 0.37 4.07 -17.54
CA LEU A 3 0.80 5.19 -16.70
C LEU A 3 1.95 4.83 -15.76
N ALA A 4 1.94 3.61 -15.19
CA ALA A 4 3.02 3.12 -14.36
C ALA A 4 4.35 3.10 -15.12
N ARG A 5 4.34 2.56 -16.36
CA ARG A 5 5.53 2.51 -17.23
C ARG A 5 6.03 3.89 -17.66
N LYS A 6 5.14 4.87 -17.82
CA LYS A 6 5.54 6.28 -18.08
C LYS A 6 6.29 6.93 -16.91
N ASN A 7 6.21 6.35 -15.72
CA ASN A 7 6.87 6.87 -14.51
C ASN A 7 8.14 6.09 -14.16
N LEU A 8 8.60 5.15 -15.01
CA LEU A 8 9.91 4.52 -14.84
C LEU A 8 11.01 5.59 -14.77
N GLY A 9 11.92 5.47 -13.81
CA GLY A 9 12.97 6.45 -13.55
C GLY A 9 12.56 7.64 -12.68
N GLN A 10 11.28 7.75 -12.27
CA GLN A 10 10.88 8.75 -11.27
C GLN A 10 11.66 8.55 -9.96
N PRO A 11 12.37 9.57 -9.45
CA PRO A 11 13.20 9.45 -8.25
C PRO A 11 12.44 8.97 -7.01
N TYR A 12 13.12 8.14 -6.22
CA TYR A 12 12.62 7.68 -4.93
C TYR A 12 12.88 8.70 -3.82
N GLU A 13 11.88 8.98 -3.00
CA GLU A 13 12.01 9.80 -1.79
C GLU A 13 11.03 9.33 -0.71
N LEU A 14 11.49 9.17 0.53
CA LEU A 14 10.61 8.86 1.66
C LEU A 14 10.06 10.14 2.29
N TYR A 15 8.87 10.05 2.90
CA TYR A 15 8.24 11.14 3.64
C TYR A 15 8.03 12.41 2.80
N LEU A 16 7.65 12.23 1.52
CA LEU A 16 7.50 13.34 0.57
C LEU A 16 6.11 13.99 0.55
N LEU A 17 5.12 13.40 1.23
CA LEU A 17 3.74 13.89 1.26
C LEU A 17 3.24 14.09 2.69
N GLY A 18 2.41 15.12 2.86
CA GLY A 18 1.87 15.58 4.14
C GLY A 18 0.48 16.18 3.94
N GLU A 19 0.08 17.03 4.88
CA GLU A 19 -1.27 17.59 4.94
C GLU A 19 -1.28 19.11 4.71
N MET A 20 -0.15 19.71 4.34
CA MET A 20 -0.07 21.15 4.04
C MET A 20 -0.91 21.48 2.79
N PRO A 21 -1.74 22.55 2.80
CA PRO A 21 -1.83 23.62 3.80
C PRO A 21 -2.91 23.42 4.89
N PHE A 22 -3.54 22.25 4.96
CA PHE A 22 -4.72 22.04 5.80
C PHE A 22 -4.39 21.63 7.24
N GLU A 23 -3.24 20.99 7.48
CA GLU A 23 -2.68 20.77 8.82
C GLU A 23 -1.17 21.05 8.84
N THR A 24 -0.62 21.27 10.03
CA THR A 24 0.81 21.62 10.23
C THR A 24 1.66 20.51 10.84
N TYR A 25 1.07 19.36 11.18
CA TYR A 25 1.78 18.22 11.76
C TYR A 25 2.81 17.60 10.79
N ASP A 26 2.48 17.58 9.50
CA ASP A 26 3.36 17.13 8.42
C ASP A 26 3.33 18.20 7.30
N PRO A 27 4.38 19.03 7.18
CA PRO A 27 4.37 20.20 6.30
C PRO A 27 4.57 19.85 4.81
N GLN A 28 4.65 18.58 4.48
CA GLN A 28 4.80 18.11 3.10
C GLN A 28 3.49 18.32 2.30
N PRO A 29 3.57 18.41 0.96
CA PRO A 29 2.40 18.67 0.11
C PRO A 29 1.45 17.46 0.03
N LEU A 30 0.21 17.70 -0.42
CA LEU A 30 -0.80 16.65 -0.63
C LEU A 30 -0.52 15.72 -1.82
N TYR A 31 0.35 16.12 -2.74
CA TYR A 31 0.71 15.35 -3.93
C TYR A 31 2.13 15.68 -4.39
N CYS A 32 2.75 14.77 -5.15
CA CYS A 32 4.03 15.00 -5.81
C CYS A 32 4.13 14.13 -7.06
N LEU A 33 4.32 14.77 -8.22
CA LEU A 33 4.52 14.07 -9.50
C LEU A 33 6.00 13.89 -9.86
N GLY A 34 6.90 14.58 -9.16
CA GLY A 34 8.33 14.56 -9.46
C GLY A 34 9.10 13.42 -8.78
N LYS A 35 8.55 12.87 -7.69
CA LYS A 35 9.19 11.85 -6.85
C LYS A 35 8.12 10.95 -6.25
N SER A 36 8.49 9.79 -5.74
CA SER A 36 7.57 8.91 -5.02
C SER A 36 8.28 7.99 -4.04
N ASP A 37 7.56 7.53 -3.01
CA ASP A 37 7.84 6.27 -2.35
C ASP A 37 6.93 5.16 -2.93
N CYS A 38 7.04 3.95 -2.37
CA CYS A 38 6.30 2.79 -2.88
C CYS A 38 4.79 2.99 -2.87
N LEU A 39 4.22 3.56 -1.81
CA LEU A 39 2.77 3.74 -1.67
C LEU A 39 2.32 4.93 -2.50
N VAL A 40 3.03 6.06 -2.39
CA VAL A 40 2.73 7.28 -3.15
C VAL A 40 2.69 6.99 -4.65
N PHE A 41 3.63 6.20 -5.17
CA PHE A 41 3.61 5.76 -6.56
C PHE A 41 2.30 5.05 -6.90
N THR A 42 1.92 4.01 -6.15
CA THR A 42 0.70 3.24 -6.44
C THR A 42 -0.59 4.06 -6.33
N GLU A 43 -0.69 4.92 -5.31
CA GLU A 43 -1.84 5.82 -5.14
C GLU A 43 -1.98 6.78 -6.33
N HIS A 44 -0.87 7.36 -6.78
CA HIS A 44 -0.85 8.26 -7.93
C HIS A 44 -1.22 7.52 -9.22
N ILE A 45 -0.70 6.32 -9.45
CA ILE A 45 -1.06 5.54 -10.65
C ILE A 45 -2.55 5.23 -10.66
N TYR A 46 -3.15 4.78 -9.55
CA TYR A 46 -4.58 4.52 -9.49
C TYR A 46 -5.41 5.80 -9.66
N ALA A 47 -5.07 6.87 -8.95
CA ALA A 47 -5.78 8.14 -9.08
C ALA A 47 -5.73 8.69 -10.51
N MET A 48 -4.57 8.66 -11.16
CA MET A 48 -4.44 9.08 -12.56
C MET A 48 -5.19 8.16 -13.52
N ALA A 49 -5.18 6.84 -13.30
CA ALA A 49 -5.86 5.88 -14.18
C ALA A 49 -7.40 6.01 -14.14
N LEU A 50 -7.94 6.45 -13.01
CA LEU A 50 -9.39 6.52 -12.75
C LEU A 50 -9.96 7.94 -12.86
N SER A 51 -9.12 8.94 -13.17
CA SER A 51 -9.52 10.34 -13.32
C SER A 51 -9.37 10.81 -14.77
N ARG A 52 -10.06 11.90 -15.12
CA ARG A 52 -10.04 12.48 -16.48
C ARG A 52 -9.48 13.90 -16.52
N ASP A 53 -9.30 14.52 -15.36
CA ASP A 53 -8.84 15.89 -15.20
C ASP A 53 -8.12 16.06 -13.85
N TRP A 54 -7.53 17.24 -13.65
CA TRP A 54 -6.75 17.58 -12.47
C TRP A 54 -7.57 17.51 -11.17
N SER A 55 -8.79 18.03 -11.19
CA SER A 55 -9.65 18.08 -10.01
C SER A 55 -10.10 16.67 -9.60
N GLY A 56 -10.46 15.83 -10.56
CA GLY A 56 -10.75 14.41 -10.37
C GLY A 56 -9.55 13.64 -9.84
N PHE A 57 -8.35 13.89 -10.38
CA PHE A 57 -7.11 13.30 -9.88
C PHE A 57 -6.89 13.65 -8.41
N MET A 58 -6.93 14.95 -8.07
CA MET A 58 -6.71 15.42 -6.70
C MET A 58 -7.73 14.83 -5.74
N ARG A 59 -9.03 14.89 -6.05
CA ARG A 59 -10.06 14.34 -5.17
C ARG A 59 -9.90 12.83 -4.98
N LEU A 60 -9.63 12.08 -6.06
CA LEU A 60 -9.50 10.63 -5.95
C LEU A 60 -8.23 10.22 -5.19
N LEU A 61 -7.11 10.92 -5.42
CA LEU A 61 -5.88 10.71 -4.66
C LEU A 61 -6.10 10.91 -3.16
N GLN A 62 -6.77 11.99 -2.76
CA GLN A 62 -7.09 12.21 -1.34
C GLN A 62 -8.05 11.14 -0.80
N ARG A 63 -9.02 10.69 -1.60
CA ARG A 63 -9.95 9.64 -1.19
C ARG A 63 -9.29 8.28 -0.98
N ILE A 64 -8.21 8.00 -1.71
CA ILE A 64 -7.37 6.81 -1.55
C ILE A 64 -6.49 6.93 -0.31
N ARG A 65 -5.87 8.09 -0.13
CA ARG A 65 -4.84 8.34 0.89
C ARG A 65 -5.39 8.48 2.31
N TYR A 66 -6.60 9.01 2.44
CA TYR A 66 -7.23 9.26 3.74
C TYR A 66 -8.51 8.44 3.89
N ARG A 67 -8.67 7.83 5.07
CA ARG A 67 -9.90 7.16 5.47
C ARG A 67 -11.09 8.10 5.31
N ASP A 68 -12.13 7.61 4.63
CA ASP A 68 -13.36 8.34 4.29
C ASP A 68 -13.14 9.67 3.54
N GLY A 69 -11.96 9.85 2.92
CA GLY A 69 -11.60 11.09 2.22
C GLY A 69 -11.43 12.30 3.15
N ARG A 70 -11.25 12.10 4.46
CA ARG A 70 -11.01 13.21 5.39
C ARG A 70 -9.53 13.50 5.49
N ILE A 71 -9.08 14.62 4.93
CA ILE A 71 -7.67 15.05 5.00
C ILE A 71 -7.30 15.30 6.46
N GLY A 72 -6.17 14.72 6.88
CA GLY A 72 -5.61 14.90 8.21
C GLY A 72 -4.65 13.78 8.61
N VAL A 73 -3.68 14.09 9.47
CA VAL A 73 -2.66 13.13 9.89
C VAL A 73 -3.29 11.94 10.65
N ALA A 74 -4.34 12.16 11.43
CA ALA A 74 -5.03 11.08 12.15
C ALA A 74 -5.91 10.19 11.26
N THR A 75 -6.22 10.63 10.04
CA THR A 75 -7.08 9.94 9.08
C THR A 75 -6.32 9.44 7.86
N ARG A 76 -5.04 9.80 7.70
CA ARG A 76 -4.17 9.20 6.69
C ARG A 76 -4.02 7.70 6.95
N ASN A 77 -4.06 6.92 5.87
CA ASN A 77 -3.83 5.48 5.92
C ASN A 77 -2.33 5.20 6.14
N HIS A 78 -1.91 4.97 7.38
CA HIS A 78 -0.48 4.78 7.72
C HIS A 78 -0.06 3.32 7.69
N TYR A 79 -0.92 2.43 8.15
CA TYR A 79 -0.70 0.98 8.14
C TYR A 79 -1.32 0.41 6.87
N THR A 80 -0.54 -0.25 6.00
CA THR A 80 -1.08 -0.69 4.70
C THR A 80 -2.14 -1.77 4.91
N GLU A 81 -1.83 -2.79 5.71
CA GLU A 81 -2.74 -3.88 6.04
C GLU A 81 -3.94 -3.44 6.91
N ALA A 82 -3.72 -2.57 7.89
CA ALA A 82 -4.76 -2.20 8.86
C ALA A 82 -5.53 -0.91 8.52
N ASP A 83 -5.00 -0.03 7.66
CA ASP A 83 -5.69 1.22 7.24
C ASP A 83 -5.96 1.26 5.73
N TRP A 84 -4.92 1.12 4.90
CA TRP A 84 -5.04 1.38 3.46
C TRP A 84 -5.91 0.33 2.76
N ASN A 85 -5.62 -0.96 2.97
CA ASN A 85 -6.37 -2.08 2.41
C ASN A 85 -7.87 -2.02 2.78
N PRO A 86 -8.26 -1.89 4.07
CA PRO A 86 -9.67 -1.80 4.43
C PRO A 86 -10.34 -0.51 3.94
N SER A 87 -9.69 0.64 4.01
CA SER A 87 -10.26 1.93 3.55
C SER A 87 -10.47 1.99 2.03
N ASN A 88 -9.74 1.17 1.28
CA ASN A 88 -9.77 1.11 -0.18
C ASN A 88 -10.47 -0.13 -0.73
N ARG A 89 -11.35 -0.80 0.03
CA ARG A 89 -12.15 -1.94 -0.45
C ARG A 89 -13.09 -1.62 -1.61
N TRP A 90 -13.45 -0.34 -1.77
CA TRP A 90 -14.19 0.17 -2.93
C TRP A 90 -13.34 0.18 -4.21
N LEU A 91 -12.02 0.31 -4.06
CA LEU A 91 -11.04 0.39 -5.14
C LEU A 91 -10.46 -0.98 -5.48
N VAL A 92 -9.97 -1.70 -4.47
CA VAL A 92 -9.32 -3.00 -4.60
C VAL A 92 -9.96 -4.04 -3.69
N ARG A 93 -9.96 -5.30 -4.14
CA ARG A 93 -10.46 -6.46 -3.43
C ARG A 93 -9.30 -7.39 -3.10
N ASP A 94 -9.19 -7.82 -1.85
CA ASP A 94 -8.20 -8.83 -1.47
C ASP A 94 -8.51 -10.17 -2.14
N ILE A 95 -7.56 -10.69 -2.93
CA ILE A 95 -7.63 -11.99 -3.61
C ILE A 95 -6.64 -13.01 -3.01
N THR A 96 -5.96 -12.66 -1.92
CA THR A 96 -4.90 -13.47 -1.31
C THR A 96 -5.41 -14.85 -0.91
N ALA A 97 -6.57 -14.93 -0.25
CA ALA A 97 -7.16 -16.20 0.17
C ALA A 97 -7.57 -17.07 -1.03
N GLU A 98 -8.07 -16.47 -2.11
CA GLU A 98 -8.44 -17.16 -3.35
C GLU A 98 -7.21 -17.78 -4.02
N LEU A 99 -6.11 -17.04 -4.07
CA LEU A 99 -4.85 -17.48 -4.66
C LEU A 99 -4.12 -18.53 -3.80
N ALA A 100 -4.13 -18.36 -2.48
CA ALA A 100 -3.44 -19.25 -1.56
C ALA A 100 -4.17 -20.58 -1.34
N GLY A 101 -5.52 -20.55 -1.38
CA GLY A 101 -6.35 -21.62 -0.83
C GLY A 101 -6.00 -21.91 0.63
N GLY A 102 -5.96 -23.19 1.02
CA GLY A 102 -5.59 -23.61 2.38
C GLY A 102 -4.14 -23.39 2.80
N ARG A 103 -3.32 -22.70 1.99
CA ARG A 103 -1.89 -22.45 2.24
C ARG A 103 -1.58 -21.01 2.64
N ALA A 104 -2.60 -20.18 2.82
CA ALA A 104 -2.41 -18.85 3.39
C ALA A 104 -1.83 -18.96 4.80
N VAL A 105 -0.80 -18.16 5.08
CA VAL A 105 -0.23 -18.04 6.42
C VAL A 105 -0.89 -16.87 7.12
N ARG A 106 -1.38 -17.10 8.34
CA ARG A 106 -1.99 -16.06 9.19
C ARG A 106 -0.93 -15.37 10.04
N PHE A 107 -1.13 -14.08 10.29
CA PHE A 107 -0.34 -13.27 11.20
C PHE A 107 -1.22 -12.31 11.98
N ASP A 108 -0.69 -11.83 13.10
CA ASP A 108 -1.39 -11.00 14.07
C ASP A 108 -0.53 -9.77 14.39
N GLU A 109 -1.19 -8.62 14.54
CA GLU A 109 -0.55 -7.35 14.90
C GLU A 109 -1.35 -6.61 15.98
N LYS A 110 -0.65 -5.86 16.82
CA LYS A 110 -1.26 -4.88 17.74
C LYS A 110 -1.00 -3.48 17.20
N ILE A 111 -2.02 -2.85 16.66
CA ILE A 111 -1.92 -1.53 16.04
C ILE A 111 -2.24 -0.46 17.07
N ASP A 112 -1.19 0.19 17.58
CA ASP A 112 -1.29 1.32 18.51
C ASP A 112 -1.10 2.65 17.78
N ARG A 113 -2.19 3.11 17.12
CA ARG A 113 -2.20 4.37 16.36
C ARG A 113 -1.96 5.58 17.26
N ALA A 114 -2.45 5.56 18.50
CA ALA A 114 -2.26 6.68 19.43
C ALA A 114 -0.77 6.87 19.76
N LYS A 115 -0.06 5.78 20.06
CA LYS A 115 1.39 5.80 20.27
C LYS A 115 2.17 6.19 19.02
N PHE A 116 1.79 5.67 17.86
CA PHE A 116 2.44 6.03 16.58
C PHE A 116 2.28 7.52 16.28
N LEU A 117 1.05 8.05 16.33
CA LEU A 117 0.76 9.46 16.03
C LEU A 117 1.47 10.41 17.01
N LEU A 118 1.50 10.06 18.30
CA LEU A 118 2.24 10.82 19.30
C LEU A 118 3.75 10.79 19.02
N GLY A 119 4.32 9.63 18.74
CA GLY A 119 5.76 9.47 18.52
C GLY A 119 6.26 10.10 17.21
N ARG A 120 5.48 9.99 16.13
CA ARG A 120 5.88 10.46 14.79
C ARG A 120 5.55 11.93 14.54
N TYR A 121 4.42 12.40 15.05
CA TYR A 121 3.84 13.72 14.73
C TYR A 121 3.58 14.60 15.95
N GLY A 122 3.82 14.11 17.18
CA GLY A 122 3.44 14.84 18.40
C GLY A 122 1.93 14.95 18.60
N LEU A 123 1.13 14.23 17.82
CA LEU A 123 -0.32 14.32 17.84
C LEU A 123 -0.90 13.37 18.90
N LYS A 124 -1.38 13.94 20.00
CA LYS A 124 -2.06 13.19 21.06
C LYS A 124 -3.49 12.85 20.63
N THR A 125 -3.81 11.56 20.60
CA THR A 125 -5.16 11.05 20.33
C THR A 125 -5.59 10.04 21.40
N ALA A 126 -6.88 9.67 21.42
CA ALA A 126 -7.46 8.68 22.31
C ALA A 126 -7.95 7.43 21.54
N LEU A 127 -7.21 7.02 20.50
CA LEU A 127 -7.56 5.86 19.70
C LEU A 127 -7.24 4.56 20.47
N PRO A 128 -8.15 3.56 20.48
CA PRO A 128 -7.88 2.28 21.11
C PRO A 128 -6.81 1.49 20.34
N VAL A 129 -6.10 0.62 21.05
CA VAL A 129 -5.24 -0.40 20.43
C VAL A 129 -6.14 -1.39 19.70
N GLU A 130 -5.83 -1.66 18.43
CA GLU A 130 -6.52 -2.65 17.61
C GLU A 130 -5.74 -3.96 17.58
N ASP A 131 -6.42 -5.09 17.79
CA ASP A 131 -5.92 -6.41 17.42
C ASP A 131 -6.27 -6.66 15.95
N HIS A 132 -5.24 -6.68 15.11
CA HIS A 132 -5.36 -6.86 13.67
C HIS A 132 -4.98 -8.29 13.28
N HIS A 133 -5.78 -8.89 12.41
CA HIS A 133 -5.59 -10.25 11.94
C HIS A 133 -5.62 -10.26 10.42
N ASP A 134 -4.60 -10.85 9.81
CA ASP A 134 -4.54 -10.95 8.37
C ASP A 134 -3.76 -12.19 7.90
N SER A 135 -3.65 -12.37 6.58
CA SER A 135 -2.99 -13.51 5.97
C SER A 135 -2.27 -13.14 4.67
N PHE A 136 -1.25 -13.93 4.34
CA PHE A 136 -0.44 -13.76 3.12
C PHE A 136 -0.12 -15.10 2.46
N ILE A 137 0.27 -15.05 1.19
CA ILE A 137 0.84 -16.20 0.46
C ILE A 137 2.33 -16.27 0.81
N PRO A 138 2.81 -17.33 1.48
CA PRO A 138 4.23 -17.44 1.80
C PRO A 138 5.07 -17.54 0.51
N VAL A 139 6.33 -17.06 0.55
CA VAL A 139 7.23 -17.07 -0.62
C VAL A 139 7.30 -18.45 -1.30
N ALA A 140 7.29 -19.53 -0.51
CA ALA A 140 7.34 -20.90 -1.03
C ALA A 140 6.13 -21.28 -1.90
N GLU A 141 5.00 -20.61 -1.73
CA GLU A 141 3.75 -20.90 -2.44
C GLU A 141 3.45 -19.90 -3.57
N ILE A 142 4.32 -18.91 -3.78
CA ILE A 142 4.08 -17.80 -4.72
C ILE A 142 3.92 -18.28 -6.17
N ALA A 143 4.65 -19.33 -6.56
CA ALA A 143 4.63 -19.88 -7.91
C ALA A 143 3.22 -20.28 -8.37
N ARG A 144 2.36 -20.71 -7.43
CA ARG A 144 0.98 -21.13 -7.71
C ARG A 144 0.04 -19.94 -7.88
N ALA A 145 0.41 -18.75 -7.38
CA ALA A 145 -0.35 -17.53 -7.57
C ALA A 145 -0.06 -16.87 -8.93
N LEU A 146 1.18 -16.99 -9.44
CA LEU A 146 1.65 -16.26 -10.63
C LEU A 146 0.70 -16.34 -11.85
N PRO A 147 0.16 -17.51 -12.25
CA PRO A 147 -0.70 -17.61 -13.44
C PRO A 147 -2.04 -16.87 -13.30
N HIS A 148 -2.41 -16.47 -12.09
CA HIS A 148 -3.69 -15.82 -11.79
C HIS A 148 -3.55 -14.32 -11.55
N LEU A 149 -2.33 -13.80 -11.44
CA LEU A 149 -2.08 -12.37 -11.27
C LEU A 149 -2.39 -11.62 -12.56
N ARG A 150 -2.81 -10.37 -12.43
CA ARG A 150 -3.20 -9.50 -13.54
C ARG A 150 -2.45 -8.18 -13.47
N ASP A 151 -2.29 -7.58 -14.64
CA ASP A 151 -1.81 -6.21 -14.79
C ASP A 151 -2.64 -5.26 -13.91
N GLY A 152 -1.95 -4.53 -13.04
CA GLY A 152 -2.56 -3.57 -12.13
C GLY A 152 -3.06 -4.16 -10.81
N ASP A 153 -2.88 -5.46 -10.54
CA ASP A 153 -3.05 -5.99 -9.19
C ASP A 153 -2.07 -5.28 -8.24
N PHE A 154 -2.58 -4.76 -7.14
CA PHE A 154 -1.79 -4.18 -6.06
C PHE A 154 -1.13 -5.30 -5.26
N VAL A 155 0.18 -5.20 -5.04
CA VAL A 155 0.92 -6.16 -4.22
C VAL A 155 1.36 -5.53 -2.92
N ASN A 156 1.16 -6.26 -1.83
CA ASN A 156 1.80 -5.99 -0.55
C ASN A 156 2.93 -6.98 -0.34
N VAL A 157 4.11 -6.46 -0.04
CA VAL A 157 5.30 -7.26 0.29
C VAL A 157 5.36 -7.42 1.80
N VAL A 158 5.14 -8.65 2.25
CA VAL A 158 5.02 -8.96 3.68
C VAL A 158 6.38 -9.34 4.25
N ARG A 159 6.72 -8.74 5.38
CA ARG A 159 8.02 -8.88 6.06
C ARG A 159 7.83 -9.28 7.51
N THR A 160 8.87 -9.86 8.08
CA THR A 160 9.02 -10.06 9.53
C THR A 160 10.38 -9.56 9.97
N ALA A 161 10.51 -9.24 11.25
CA ALA A 161 11.78 -8.88 11.86
C ALA A 161 12.76 -10.07 11.80
N VAL A 162 14.05 -9.74 11.83
CA VAL A 162 15.14 -10.71 12.01
C VAL A 162 15.76 -10.43 13.37
N GLY A 163 15.67 -11.40 14.26
CA GLY A 163 16.24 -11.33 15.61
C GLY A 163 16.38 -12.73 16.23
N PRO A 164 17.04 -12.84 17.39
CA PRO A 164 17.27 -14.12 18.09
C PRO A 164 15.99 -14.93 18.33
N ASP A 165 14.88 -14.22 18.56
CA ASP A 165 13.57 -14.82 18.85
C ASP A 165 12.68 -14.98 17.61
N SER A 166 13.20 -14.71 16.40
CA SER A 166 12.43 -14.83 15.15
C SER A 166 12.54 -16.26 14.58
N PRO A 167 11.48 -17.07 14.56
CA PRO A 167 11.54 -18.44 14.06
C PRO A 167 12.01 -18.46 12.60
N GLN A 168 13.12 -19.12 12.29
CA GLN A 168 13.65 -19.17 10.92
C GLN A 168 12.72 -19.92 9.96
N ALA A 169 11.92 -20.87 10.47
CA ALA A 169 10.97 -21.66 9.72
C ALA A 169 9.54 -21.42 10.23
N GLY A 170 8.67 -20.92 9.35
CA GLY A 170 7.23 -20.81 9.60
C GLY A 170 6.84 -19.58 10.43
N ILE A 171 6.19 -18.62 9.79
CA ILE A 171 5.27 -17.76 10.54
C ILE A 171 4.01 -18.61 10.73
N PHE A 172 3.76 -19.02 11.97
CA PHE A 172 2.46 -19.54 12.39
C PHE A 172 2.09 -18.73 13.62
N GLY A 173 1.37 -17.61 13.46
CA GLY A 173 0.98 -16.72 14.56
C GLY A 173 2.09 -15.79 15.09
N GLY A 174 3.01 -15.34 14.23
CA GLY A 174 4.05 -14.35 14.56
C GLY A 174 3.73 -12.95 14.01
N SER A 175 4.51 -11.94 14.42
CA SER A 175 4.37 -10.55 13.92
C SER A 175 4.93 -10.39 12.51
N ALA A 176 4.06 -10.11 11.54
CA ALA A 176 4.43 -9.71 10.19
C ALA A 176 3.75 -8.38 9.86
N TRP A 177 4.27 -7.64 8.88
CA TRP A 177 3.69 -6.38 8.42
C TRP A 177 3.91 -6.19 6.91
N VAL A 178 3.18 -5.27 6.29
CA VAL A 178 3.46 -4.86 4.91
C VAL A 178 4.59 -3.82 4.92
N GLY A 179 5.76 -4.23 4.43
CA GLY A 179 6.95 -3.38 4.42
C GLY A 179 7.21 -2.66 3.10
N HIS A 180 6.47 -2.99 2.04
CA HIS A 180 6.62 -2.39 0.70
C HIS A 180 5.40 -2.68 -0.16
N THR A 181 5.10 -1.85 -1.16
CA THR A 181 3.99 -2.05 -2.10
C THR A 181 4.40 -1.80 -3.56
N GLY A 182 3.54 -2.22 -4.49
CA GLY A 182 3.74 -1.99 -5.92
C GLY A 182 2.57 -2.50 -6.75
N LEU A 183 2.75 -2.55 -8.06
CA LEU A 183 1.76 -3.07 -9.00
C LEU A 183 2.34 -4.25 -9.78
N ILE A 184 1.52 -5.24 -10.05
CA ILE A 184 1.86 -6.33 -10.96
C ILE A 184 1.75 -5.87 -12.41
N ALA A 185 2.74 -6.27 -13.20
CA ALA A 185 2.76 -6.13 -14.65
C ALA A 185 3.17 -7.46 -15.29
N HIS A 186 2.77 -7.69 -16.52
CA HIS A 186 3.33 -8.74 -17.36
C HIS A 186 4.37 -8.13 -18.31
N GLY A 187 5.58 -8.71 -18.30
CA GLY A 187 6.65 -8.39 -19.24
C GLY A 187 6.29 -8.80 -20.68
N PRO A 188 7.09 -8.39 -21.68
CA PRO A 188 6.85 -8.74 -23.08
C PRO A 188 6.82 -10.26 -23.35
N ASP A 189 7.51 -11.04 -22.52
CA ASP A 189 7.58 -12.51 -22.56
C ASP A 189 6.48 -13.18 -21.72
N GLY A 190 5.59 -12.40 -21.11
CA GLY A 190 4.55 -12.88 -20.20
C GLY A 190 5.03 -13.15 -18.78
N ALA A 191 6.29 -12.90 -18.44
CA ALA A 191 6.77 -13.04 -17.08
C ALA A 191 6.09 -12.04 -16.15
N VAL A 192 5.81 -12.47 -14.91
CA VAL A 192 5.25 -11.57 -13.89
C VAL A 192 6.34 -10.65 -13.35
N HIS A 193 6.11 -9.36 -13.52
CA HIS A 193 6.97 -8.26 -13.06
C HIS A 193 6.29 -7.50 -11.91
N LEU A 194 7.13 -6.84 -11.12
CA LEU A 194 6.75 -5.83 -10.14
C LEU A 194 7.19 -4.46 -10.68
N ILE A 195 6.26 -3.53 -10.82
CA ILE A 195 6.59 -2.11 -10.97
C ILE A 195 6.35 -1.38 -9.65
N HIS A 196 7.39 -0.71 -9.15
CA HIS A 196 7.37 -0.10 -7.83
C HIS A 196 8.40 1.02 -7.70
N SER A 197 8.16 1.95 -6.76
CA SER A 197 9.15 2.94 -6.36
C SER A 197 9.99 2.42 -5.21
N ALA A 198 11.30 2.32 -5.40
CA ALA A 198 12.30 1.98 -4.39
C ALA A 198 13.61 2.66 -4.76
N GLU A 199 14.53 2.83 -3.81
CA GLU A 199 15.82 3.45 -4.09
C GLU A 199 16.54 2.76 -5.29
N PRO A 200 17.05 3.52 -6.27
CA PRO A 200 17.05 4.99 -6.37
C PRO A 200 15.82 5.61 -7.07
N ALA A 201 15.02 4.82 -7.78
CA ALA A 201 13.92 5.30 -8.61
C ALA A 201 12.89 4.19 -8.92
N VAL A 202 11.73 4.59 -9.42
CA VAL A 202 10.71 3.69 -9.95
C VAL A 202 11.31 2.77 -11.02
N ARG A 203 11.10 1.47 -10.84
CA ARG A 203 11.58 0.43 -11.77
C ARG A 203 10.56 -0.68 -11.94
N GLU A 204 10.66 -1.37 -13.07
CA GLU A 204 9.95 -2.61 -13.38
C GLU A 204 10.99 -3.73 -13.41
N GLU A 205 10.79 -4.77 -12.62
CA GLU A 205 11.71 -5.91 -12.51
C GLU A 205 10.94 -7.24 -12.41
N PRO A 206 11.50 -8.37 -12.87
CA PRO A 206 10.87 -9.67 -12.68
C PRO A 206 10.61 -9.96 -11.21
N LEU A 207 9.41 -10.44 -10.87
CA LEU A 207 9.06 -10.71 -9.47
C LEU A 207 9.99 -11.77 -8.84
N ALA A 208 10.47 -12.72 -9.64
CA ALA A 208 11.45 -13.71 -9.22
C ALA A 208 12.79 -13.08 -8.78
N GLU A 209 13.27 -12.06 -9.50
CA GLU A 209 14.51 -11.34 -9.16
C GLU A 209 14.33 -10.50 -7.90
N PHE A 210 13.18 -9.83 -7.76
CA PHE A 210 12.81 -9.12 -6.54
C PHE A 210 12.81 -10.05 -5.32
N ILE A 211 12.22 -11.25 -5.46
CA ILE A 211 12.19 -12.27 -4.40
C ILE A 211 13.61 -12.73 -4.06
N ALA A 212 14.41 -13.12 -5.06
CA ALA A 212 15.78 -13.60 -4.85
C ALA A 212 16.63 -12.56 -4.12
N ARG A 213 16.58 -11.30 -4.56
CA ARG A 213 17.30 -10.20 -3.91
C ARG A 213 16.80 -9.94 -2.48
N SER A 214 15.48 -9.97 -2.27
CA SER A 214 14.90 -9.75 -0.94
C SER A 214 15.21 -10.87 0.06
N VAL A 215 15.25 -12.13 -0.40
CA VAL A 215 15.64 -13.29 0.41
C VAL A 215 17.13 -13.21 0.78
N ALA A 216 17.99 -12.87 -0.19
CA ALA A 216 19.42 -12.68 0.07
C ALA A 216 19.65 -11.56 1.10
N ALA A 217 18.99 -10.41 0.95
CA ALA A 217 19.08 -9.29 1.88
C ALA A 217 18.64 -9.68 3.31
N GLY A 218 17.61 -10.51 3.45
CA GLY A 218 17.15 -10.99 4.76
C GLY A 218 18.07 -12.01 5.44
N ARG A 219 19.04 -12.57 4.72
CA ARG A 219 20.07 -13.49 5.25
C ARG A 219 21.41 -12.80 5.52
N ALA A 220 21.58 -11.57 5.07
CA ALA A 220 22.83 -10.84 5.25
C ALA A 220 23.09 -10.55 6.74
N PRO A 221 24.36 -10.55 7.19
CA PRO A 221 24.71 -10.11 8.53
C PRO A 221 24.15 -8.72 8.84
N GLY A 222 23.48 -8.58 10.00
CA GLY A 222 22.86 -7.31 10.41
C GLY A 222 21.51 -6.99 9.74
N ALA A 223 20.92 -7.92 8.97
CA ALA A 223 19.56 -7.76 8.47
C ALA A 223 18.58 -7.54 9.62
N LYS A 224 17.71 -6.53 9.50
CA LYS A 224 16.67 -6.21 10.48
C LYS A 224 15.32 -6.84 10.16
N GLN A 225 15.14 -7.25 8.90
CA GLN A 225 13.89 -7.78 8.37
C GLN A 225 14.17 -8.75 7.23
N ARG A 226 13.22 -9.64 6.97
CA ARG A 226 13.25 -10.58 5.84
C ARG A 226 11.90 -10.67 5.17
N LEU A 227 11.90 -10.97 3.87
CA LEU A 227 10.70 -11.27 3.10
C LEU A 227 10.09 -12.59 3.56
N VAL A 228 8.77 -12.62 3.75
CA VAL A 228 8.05 -13.85 4.13
C VAL A 228 6.91 -14.20 3.19
N GLY A 229 6.37 -13.23 2.47
CA GLY A 229 5.37 -13.52 1.46
C GLY A 229 4.75 -12.27 0.87
N PHE A 230 3.57 -12.47 0.28
CA PHE A 230 2.87 -11.43 -0.47
C PHE A 230 1.37 -11.49 -0.21
N LYS A 231 0.72 -10.33 -0.24
CA LYS A 231 -0.73 -10.23 -0.47
C LYS A 231 -0.97 -9.60 -1.83
N PHE A 232 -2.06 -9.98 -2.46
CA PHE A 232 -2.49 -9.42 -3.73
C PHE A 232 -3.91 -8.89 -3.61
N LEU A 233 -4.11 -7.67 -4.08
CA LEU A 233 -5.41 -7.03 -4.15
C LEU A 233 -5.67 -6.64 -5.60
N ARG A 234 -6.87 -6.97 -6.09
CA ARG A 234 -7.29 -6.73 -7.47
C ARG A 234 -8.18 -5.52 -7.54
N LEU A 235 -7.99 -4.66 -8.55
CA LEU A 235 -8.98 -3.61 -8.84
C LEU A 235 -10.39 -4.20 -8.93
N GLN A 236 -11.35 -3.52 -8.31
CA GLN A 236 -12.76 -3.85 -8.46
C GLN A 236 -13.19 -3.64 -9.92
N ASP A 237 -14.24 -4.35 -10.36
CA ASP A 237 -14.73 -4.26 -11.74
C ASP A 237 -15.27 -2.86 -12.07
N ASP A 238 -15.97 -2.21 -11.13
CA ASP A 238 -16.39 -0.80 -11.21
C ASP A 238 -16.14 -0.08 -9.87
N PRO A 239 -14.89 0.38 -9.62
CA PRO A 239 -14.55 1.01 -8.36
C PRO A 239 -15.27 2.35 -8.15
N LEU A 240 -15.62 3.06 -9.23
CA LEU A 240 -16.31 4.34 -9.15
C LEU A 240 -17.78 4.17 -8.80
N ALA A 241 -18.44 3.10 -9.27
CA ALA A 241 -19.79 2.76 -8.80
C ALA A 241 -19.79 2.38 -7.32
N ASN A 242 -18.84 1.55 -6.88
CA ASN A 242 -18.69 1.22 -5.46
C ASN A 242 -18.48 2.47 -4.62
N LEU A 243 -17.66 3.40 -5.09
CA LEU A 243 -17.41 4.66 -4.38
C LEU A 243 -18.65 5.56 -4.33
N ARG A 244 -19.46 5.63 -5.40
CA ARG A 244 -20.75 6.34 -5.38
C ARG A 244 -21.73 5.77 -4.36
N GLN A 245 -21.72 4.45 -4.12
CA GLN A 245 -22.56 3.85 -3.08
C GLN A 245 -22.13 4.29 -1.66
N LEU A 246 -20.84 4.56 -1.44
CA LEU A 246 -20.30 4.99 -0.16
C LEU A 246 -20.42 6.51 0.05
N ASP A 247 -20.04 7.28 -0.96
CA ASP A 247 -19.85 8.73 -0.85
C ASP A 247 -21.03 9.53 -1.44
N GLY A 248 -21.98 8.86 -2.10
CA GLY A 248 -23.11 9.45 -2.82
C GLY A 248 -22.79 9.84 -4.27
N ASP A 249 -23.77 10.44 -4.96
CA ASP A 249 -23.68 10.73 -6.40
C ASP A 249 -22.55 11.70 -6.78
N GLN A 250 -22.07 12.50 -5.84
CA GLN A 250 -20.98 13.46 -6.01
C GLN A 250 -19.61 12.87 -5.63
N ALA A 251 -19.49 11.54 -5.55
CA ALA A 251 -18.24 10.86 -5.24
C ALA A 251 -17.07 11.28 -6.16
N PRO A 252 -15.83 11.27 -5.65
CA PRO A 252 -15.45 11.01 -4.26
C PRO A 252 -15.77 12.17 -3.31
N ARG A 253 -16.21 11.85 -2.08
CA ARG A 253 -16.36 12.84 -1.01
C ARG A 253 -15.00 13.07 -0.37
N VAL A 254 -14.52 14.32 -0.39
CA VAL A 254 -13.27 14.71 0.27
C VAL A 254 -13.53 15.92 1.16
N THR A 255 -13.07 15.84 2.41
CA THR A 255 -13.25 16.91 3.40
C THR A 255 -11.94 17.36 4.00
N LEU A 256 -11.86 18.63 4.35
CA LEU A 256 -10.80 19.23 5.17
C LEU A 256 -10.86 18.71 6.61
N PRO A 257 -9.82 18.95 7.43
CA PRO A 257 -9.80 18.56 8.84
C PRO A 257 -11.00 19.05 9.66
N ASP A 258 -11.50 20.24 9.32
CA ASP A 258 -12.68 20.89 9.94
C ASP A 258 -14.03 20.34 9.44
N GLY A 259 -14.01 19.38 8.51
CA GLY A 259 -15.19 18.70 7.98
C GLY A 259 -15.84 19.37 6.76
N LYS A 260 -15.36 20.56 6.33
CA LYS A 260 -15.86 21.19 5.11
C LYS A 260 -15.41 20.43 3.87
N ALA A 261 -16.18 20.51 2.78
CA ALA A 261 -15.76 19.95 1.50
C ALA A 261 -14.45 20.60 1.01
N ALA A 262 -13.54 19.78 0.49
CA ALA A 262 -12.30 20.26 -0.10
C ALA A 262 -12.54 20.74 -1.54
N GLY A 263 -12.18 21.99 -1.84
CA GLY A 263 -12.23 22.55 -3.19
C GLY A 263 -10.91 22.31 -3.93
N PHE A 264 -10.88 21.35 -4.86
CA PHE A 264 -9.75 21.02 -5.72
C PHE A 264 -10.01 21.38 -7.18
#